data_AF-A0A950WNL7-F1
#
_entry.id   AF-A0A950WNL7-F1
#
_cell.length_a   1.000
_cell.length_b   1.000
_cell.length_c   1.000
_cell.angle_alpha   90.00
_cell.angle_beta   90.00
_cell.angle_gamma   90.00
#
_symmetry.space_group_name_H-M   'P 1'
#
loop_
_entity.id
_entity.type
_entity.pdbx_description
1 polymer ?
#
loop_
_entity_poly.entity_id
_entity_poly.type
_entity_poly.pdbx_seq_one_letter_code
_entity_poly.pdbx_strand_id
1 'polypeptide(L)'
;MAPLLPDVARLCTSVFRDWPHLYAGDGQYDSAHLQTLATSPQSILVMAHDGDRPVGASTGLPLTDATENVRAPFLARGWPLRPFFYFAESVLLQPYRGRGVWASFLAVREVHAQLVANCDFICACTIERSDDHPLFRSADPKPLHAPLRRHGYAPVPDLRCTMTWREVGQPADSDLSMLFWTKTLTGRPLPGR
;
A
#
# COMPACT_ATOMS: atom_id res chain seq x y z
N MET A 1 -7.61 5.16 -15.94
CA MET A 1 -6.86 5.50 -14.70
C MET A 1 -6.23 6.89 -14.77
N ALA A 2 -5.47 7.23 -15.82
CA ALA A 2 -4.65 8.46 -15.90
C ALA A 2 -5.31 9.78 -15.42
N PRO A 3 -6.58 10.11 -15.75
CA PRO A 3 -7.20 11.36 -15.30
C PRO A 3 -7.36 11.49 -13.78
N LEU A 4 -7.35 10.37 -13.04
CA LEU A 4 -7.54 10.33 -11.58
C LEU A 4 -6.22 10.36 -10.80
N LEU A 5 -5.09 10.19 -11.47
CA LEU A 5 -3.77 10.14 -10.80
C LEU A 5 -3.42 11.44 -10.04
N PRO A 6 -3.76 12.65 -10.53
CA PRO A 6 -3.54 13.86 -9.76
C PRO A 6 -4.29 13.87 -8.41
N ASP A 7 -5.50 13.30 -8.36
CA ASP A 7 -6.25 13.17 -7.11
C ASP A 7 -5.61 12.14 -6.17
N VAL A 8 -5.10 11.02 -6.71
CA VAL A 8 -4.35 10.03 -5.94
C VAL A 8 -3.09 10.66 -5.36
N ALA A 9 -2.28 11.35 -6.17
CA ALA A 9 -1.04 11.99 -5.72
C ALA A 9 -1.31 12.99 -4.59
N ARG A 10 -2.37 13.80 -4.71
CA ARG A 10 -2.79 14.73 -3.67
C ARG A 10 -3.19 13.99 -2.38
N LEU A 11 -4.04 12.97 -2.49
CA LEU A 11 -4.48 12.18 -1.33
C LEU A 11 -3.31 11.48 -0.64
N CYS A 12 -2.38 10.91 -1.39
CA CYS A 12 -1.18 10.28 -0.86
C CYS A 12 -0.28 11.28 -0.16
N THR A 13 -0.02 12.43 -0.80
CA THR A 13 0.77 13.51 -0.18
C THR A 13 0.15 13.96 1.14
N SER A 14 -1.18 14.15 1.18
CA SER A 14 -1.88 14.56 2.41
C SER A 14 -1.87 13.48 3.48
N VAL A 15 -2.20 12.23 3.15
CA VAL A 15 -2.35 11.14 4.13
C VAL A 15 -1.01 10.61 4.61
N PHE A 16 -0.01 10.51 3.73
CA PHE A 16 1.32 10.03 4.10
C PHE A 16 2.16 11.10 4.80
N ARG A 17 1.77 12.38 4.76
CA ARG A 17 2.41 13.39 5.62
C ARG A 17 2.22 13.11 7.11
N ASP A 18 1.12 12.44 7.47
CA ASP A 18 0.82 12.08 8.85
C ASP A 18 1.53 10.79 9.30
N TRP A 19 1.44 10.51 10.60
CA TRP A 19 1.90 9.24 11.17
C TRP A 19 1.21 8.04 10.49
N PRO A 20 1.93 6.93 10.18
CA PRO A 20 3.34 6.67 10.47
C PRO A 20 4.32 7.02 9.33
N HIS A 21 3.87 7.59 8.21
CA HIS A 21 4.73 7.73 7.02
C HIS A 21 5.60 8.99 7.09
N LEU A 22 5.08 10.08 7.67
CA LEU A 22 5.81 11.34 7.87
C LEU A 22 6.44 11.88 6.57
N TYR A 23 5.81 11.62 5.43
CA TYR A 23 6.29 12.01 4.11
C TYR A 23 6.36 13.53 3.95
N ALA A 24 7.53 14.05 3.60
CA ALA A 24 7.81 15.47 3.34
C ALA A 24 8.18 15.74 1.89
N GLY A 25 7.57 14.99 0.97
CA GLY A 25 7.69 15.28 -0.46
C GLY A 25 7.19 16.69 -0.81
N ASP A 26 7.58 17.12 -2.00
CA ASP A 26 7.33 18.44 -2.57
C ASP A 26 5.98 18.56 -3.30
N GLY A 27 5.08 17.61 -3.09
CA GLY A 27 3.79 17.52 -3.76
C GLY A 27 3.79 16.66 -5.03
N GLN A 28 4.95 16.14 -5.45
CA GLN A 28 5.04 15.13 -6.50
C GLN A 28 5.15 13.73 -5.87
N TYR A 29 4.04 13.22 -5.33
CA TYR A 29 4.03 11.82 -4.90
C TYR A 29 4.31 10.90 -6.10
N ASP A 30 5.44 10.19 -6.01
CA ASP A 30 5.99 9.17 -6.90
C ASP A 30 5.30 9.05 -8.28
N SER A 31 5.61 10.00 -9.16
CA SER A 31 5.04 10.06 -10.51
C SER A 31 5.39 8.82 -11.34
N ALA A 32 6.56 8.23 -11.11
CA ALA A 32 6.99 7.00 -11.78
C ALA A 32 6.17 5.78 -11.32
N HIS A 33 5.89 5.67 -10.02
CA HIS A 33 5.00 4.65 -9.49
C HIS A 33 3.57 4.82 -10.01
N LEU A 34 3.02 6.03 -9.98
CA LEU A 34 1.68 6.30 -10.51
C LEU A 34 1.59 6.01 -12.01
N GLN A 35 2.66 6.27 -12.76
CA GLN A 35 2.73 5.89 -14.17
C GLN A 35 2.73 4.37 -14.35
N THR A 36 3.44 3.63 -13.49
CA THR A 36 3.45 2.16 -13.49
C THR A 36 2.04 1.60 -13.29
N LEU A 37 1.28 2.16 -12.33
CA LEU A 37 -0.13 1.83 -12.16
C LEU A 37 -0.95 2.11 -13.44
N ALA A 38 -0.71 3.25 -14.10
CA ALA A 38 -1.45 3.66 -15.28
C ALA A 38 -1.21 2.75 -16.50
N THR A 39 -0.03 2.16 -16.60
CA THR A 39 0.38 1.32 -17.74
C THR A 39 0.19 -0.18 -17.51
N SER A 40 0.04 -0.62 -16.25
CA SER A 40 -0.23 -2.03 -15.92
C SER A 40 -1.65 -2.43 -16.37
N PRO A 41 -1.82 -3.38 -17.32
CA PRO A 41 -3.14 -3.72 -17.87
C PRO A 41 -4.14 -4.27 -16.85
N GLN A 42 -3.63 -4.88 -15.77
CA GLN A 42 -4.43 -5.49 -14.70
C GLN A 42 -4.40 -4.68 -13.41
N SER A 43 -3.93 -3.43 -13.44
CA SER A 43 -3.99 -2.57 -12.25
C SER A 43 -5.43 -2.16 -11.93
N ILE A 44 -5.63 -1.72 -10.69
CA ILE A 44 -6.90 -1.18 -10.21
C ILE A 44 -6.64 0.13 -9.46
N LEU A 45 -7.59 1.04 -9.60
CA LEU A 45 -7.71 2.24 -8.78
C LEU A 45 -9.17 2.35 -8.34
N VAL A 46 -9.39 2.47 -7.03
CA VAL A 46 -10.69 2.65 -6.38
C VAL A 46 -10.68 4.03 -5.73
N MET A 47 -11.63 4.88 -6.08
CA MET A 47 -11.79 6.21 -5.48
C MET A 47 -13.00 6.22 -4.54
N ALA A 48 -12.83 6.78 -3.34
CA ALA A 48 -13.92 7.15 -2.46
C ALA A 48 -14.22 8.64 -2.62
N HIS A 49 -15.50 8.97 -2.78
CA HIS A 49 -15.98 10.34 -2.95
C HIS A 49 -16.97 10.74 -1.85
N ASP A 50 -16.98 12.03 -1.54
CA ASP A 50 -18.02 12.73 -0.79
C ASP A 50 -18.62 13.81 -1.71
N GLY A 51 -19.77 13.51 -2.31
CA GLY A 51 -20.25 14.25 -3.49
C GLY A 51 -19.24 14.17 -4.63
N ASP A 52 -18.82 15.33 -5.16
CA ASP A 52 -17.80 15.42 -6.21
C ASP A 52 -16.37 15.43 -5.67
N ARG A 53 -16.18 15.43 -4.34
CA ARG A 53 -14.85 15.55 -3.72
C ARG A 53 -14.21 14.18 -3.54
N PRO A 54 -13.00 13.93 -4.07
CA PRO A 54 -12.22 12.74 -3.73
C PRO A 54 -11.72 12.81 -2.29
N VAL A 55 -12.04 11.79 -1.49
CA VAL A 55 -11.72 11.72 -0.04
C VAL A 55 -10.86 10.52 0.34
N GLY A 56 -10.69 9.56 -0.58
CA GLY A 56 -9.81 8.42 -0.41
C GLY A 56 -9.52 7.74 -1.74
N ALA A 57 -8.43 7.00 -1.78
CA ALA A 57 -8.01 6.26 -2.94
C ALA A 57 -7.35 4.95 -2.51
N SER A 58 -7.47 3.93 -3.34
CA SER A 58 -6.81 2.67 -3.13
C SER A 58 -6.43 2.01 -4.44
N THR A 59 -5.22 1.49 -4.53
CA THR A 59 -4.66 1.01 -5.79
C THR A 59 -4.11 -0.41 -5.62
N GLY A 60 -3.82 -1.04 -6.74
CA GLY A 60 -3.05 -2.28 -6.79
C GLY A 60 -2.73 -2.69 -8.21
N LEU A 61 -1.80 -3.62 -8.35
CA LEU A 61 -1.31 -4.14 -9.62
C LEU A 61 -0.69 -5.54 -9.43
N PRO A 62 -0.56 -6.36 -10.49
CA PRO A 62 0.22 -7.59 -10.41
C PRO A 62 1.63 -7.32 -9.89
N LEU A 63 2.16 -8.17 -9.02
CA LEU A 63 3.50 -7.96 -8.45
C LEU A 63 4.59 -7.97 -9.53
N THR A 64 4.38 -8.65 -10.66
CA THR A 64 5.29 -8.61 -11.82
C THR A 64 5.52 -7.20 -12.34
N ASP A 65 4.52 -6.34 -12.21
CA ASP A 65 4.46 -5.00 -12.77
C ASP A 65 4.88 -3.95 -11.73
N ALA A 66 5.06 -4.34 -10.47
CA ALA A 66 5.53 -3.46 -9.41
C ALA A 66 6.98 -3.01 -9.63
N THR A 67 7.38 -1.96 -8.92
CA THR A 67 8.74 -1.42 -8.93
C THR A 67 9.76 -2.44 -8.39
N GLU A 68 11.02 -2.30 -8.80
CA GLU A 68 12.06 -3.28 -8.49
C GLU A 68 12.24 -3.50 -6.98
N ASN A 69 12.22 -2.43 -6.19
CA ASN A 69 12.34 -2.51 -4.73
C ASN A 69 11.24 -3.36 -4.07
N VAL A 70 10.03 -3.41 -4.67
CA VAL A 70 8.91 -4.23 -4.19
C VAL A 70 9.04 -5.70 -4.66
N ARG A 71 9.59 -5.92 -5.86
CA ARG A 71 9.77 -7.28 -6.43
C ARG A 71 10.97 -8.02 -5.86
N ALA A 72 12.08 -7.33 -5.65
CA ALA A 72 13.37 -7.92 -5.29
C ALA A 72 13.30 -8.83 -4.04
N PRO A 73 12.58 -8.49 -2.95
CA PRO A 73 12.49 -9.36 -1.78
C PRO A 73 11.84 -10.72 -2.06
N PHE A 74 10.84 -10.77 -2.95
CA PHE A 74 10.18 -12.01 -3.33
C PHE A 74 11.12 -12.88 -4.17
N LEU A 75 11.82 -12.26 -5.13
CA LEU A 75 12.82 -12.96 -5.96
C LEU A 75 13.98 -13.51 -5.12
N ALA A 76 14.51 -12.71 -4.19
CA ALA A 76 15.59 -13.12 -3.29
C ALA A 76 15.19 -14.29 -2.39
N ARG A 77 13.90 -14.38 -2.02
CA ARG A 77 13.33 -15.51 -1.29
C ARG A 77 13.05 -16.74 -2.17
N GLY A 78 13.17 -16.62 -3.48
CA GLY A 78 12.81 -17.68 -4.44
C GLY A 78 11.30 -17.83 -4.67
N TRP A 79 10.51 -16.81 -4.35
CA TRP A 79 9.06 -16.81 -4.59
C TRP A 79 8.74 -16.30 -5.99
N PRO A 80 7.88 -17.00 -6.77
CA PRO A 80 7.41 -16.49 -8.05
C PRO A 80 6.55 -15.24 -7.83
N LEU A 81 6.68 -14.24 -8.72
CA LEU A 81 5.91 -12.99 -8.61
C LEU A 81 4.47 -13.12 -9.13
N ARG A 82 4.29 -13.89 -10.22
CA ARG A 82 3.02 -14.04 -10.94
C ARG A 82 1.78 -14.34 -10.06
N PRO A 83 1.84 -15.19 -9.02
CA PRO A 83 0.65 -15.46 -8.22
C PRO A 83 0.31 -14.36 -7.22
N PHE A 84 1.11 -13.30 -7.08
CA PHE A 84 0.88 -12.21 -6.13
C PHE A 84 0.31 -10.96 -6.82
N PHE A 85 -0.70 -10.38 -6.20
CA PHE A 85 -1.21 -9.04 -6.50
C PHE A 85 -0.80 -8.08 -5.40
N TYR A 86 -0.12 -6.99 -5.76
CA TYR A 86 0.37 -5.99 -4.82
C TYR A 86 -0.65 -4.89 -4.58
N PHE A 87 -1.03 -4.68 -3.32
CA PHE A 87 -1.80 -3.53 -2.87
C PHE A 87 -0.82 -2.41 -2.52
N ALA A 88 -0.74 -1.40 -3.40
CA ALA A 88 0.13 -0.25 -3.22
C ALA A 88 -0.48 0.76 -2.23
N GLU A 89 -1.37 1.64 -2.69
CA GLU A 89 -1.96 2.67 -1.82
C GLU A 89 -3.28 2.24 -1.18
N SER A 90 -3.47 2.67 0.08
CA SER A 90 -4.77 2.66 0.77
C SER A 90 -4.88 3.92 1.62
N VAL A 91 -5.30 5.02 0.99
CA VAL A 91 -5.31 6.35 1.60
C VAL A 91 -6.73 6.85 1.82
N LEU A 92 -6.99 7.40 3.01
CA LEU A 92 -8.29 7.93 3.39
C LEU A 92 -8.08 9.14 4.32
N LEU A 93 -8.67 10.27 3.96
CA LEU A 93 -8.61 11.48 4.76
C LEU A 93 -9.18 11.23 6.17
N GLN A 94 -8.55 11.82 7.18
CA GLN A 94 -8.84 11.59 8.60
C GLN A 94 -10.33 11.68 8.95
N PRO A 95 -11.12 12.69 8.49
CA PRO A 95 -12.54 12.80 8.84
C PRO A 95 -13.42 11.63 8.36
N TYR A 96 -12.95 10.83 7.41
CA TYR A 96 -13.68 9.72 6.79
C TYR A 96 -13.26 8.34 7.32
N ARG A 97 -12.24 8.28 8.18
CA ARG A 97 -11.78 7.03 8.82
C ARG A 97 -12.85 6.50 9.79
N GLY A 98 -12.82 5.19 10.05
CA GLY A 98 -13.79 4.52 10.94
C GLY A 98 -15.19 4.30 10.35
N ARG A 99 -15.41 4.64 9.07
CA ARG A 99 -16.72 4.53 8.38
C ARG A 99 -16.84 3.30 7.46
N GLY A 100 -15.98 2.29 7.63
CA GLY A 100 -15.98 1.07 6.80
C GLY A 100 -15.33 1.18 5.42
N VAL A 101 -15.00 2.39 4.94
CA VAL A 101 -14.43 2.61 3.58
C VAL A 101 -13.17 1.79 3.31
N TRP A 102 -12.27 1.67 4.29
CA TRP A 102 -11.04 0.87 4.13
C TRP A 102 -11.32 -0.63 3.93
N ALA A 103 -12.35 -1.17 4.59
CA ALA A 103 -12.76 -2.56 4.38
C ALA A 103 -13.30 -2.75 2.95
N SER A 104 -14.05 -1.78 2.43
CA SER A 104 -14.50 -1.78 1.03
C SER A 104 -13.33 -1.72 0.05
N PHE A 105 -12.29 -0.91 0.33
CA PHE A 105 -11.07 -0.89 -0.49
C PHE A 105 -10.37 -2.25 -0.56
N LEU A 106 -10.28 -2.98 0.55
CA LEU A 106 -9.74 -4.34 0.54
C LEU A 106 -10.61 -5.27 -0.29
N ALA A 107 -11.92 -5.32 -0.01
CA ALA A 107 -12.83 -6.25 -0.67
C ALA A 107 -12.85 -6.08 -2.20
N VAL A 108 -12.93 -4.84 -2.69
CA VAL A 108 -12.93 -4.55 -4.13
C VAL A 108 -11.64 -5.01 -4.79
N ARG A 109 -10.49 -4.74 -4.17
CA ARG A 109 -9.19 -5.12 -4.74
C ARG A 109 -8.92 -6.63 -4.65
N GLU A 110 -9.41 -7.30 -3.60
CA GLU A 110 -9.30 -8.76 -3.47
C GLU A 110 -10.10 -9.46 -4.59
N VAL A 111 -11.32 -9.00 -4.85
CA VAL A 111 -12.14 -9.49 -5.98
C VAL A 111 -11.44 -9.24 -7.31
N HIS A 112 -10.89 -8.04 -7.51
CA HIS A 112 -10.14 -7.73 -8.74
C HIS A 112 -8.92 -8.63 -8.92
N ALA A 113 -8.14 -8.85 -7.85
CA ALA A 113 -6.96 -9.72 -7.89
C ALA A 113 -7.32 -11.15 -8.31
N GLN A 114 -8.46 -11.68 -7.83
CA GLN A 114 -8.93 -13.01 -8.22
C GLN A 114 -9.47 -13.04 -9.66
N LEU A 115 -10.40 -12.14 -9.98
CA LEU A 115 -11.20 -12.25 -11.21
C LEU A 115 -10.52 -11.65 -12.45
N VAL A 116 -9.67 -10.63 -12.26
CA VAL A 116 -9.02 -9.91 -13.37
C VAL A 116 -7.54 -10.25 -13.46
N ALA A 117 -6.84 -10.24 -12.33
CA ALA A 117 -5.40 -10.53 -12.31
C ALA A 117 -5.08 -12.03 -12.27
N ASN A 118 -6.05 -12.87 -11.89
CA ASN A 118 -5.88 -14.32 -11.68
C ASN A 118 -4.72 -14.64 -10.73
N CYS A 119 -4.63 -13.88 -9.63
CA CYS A 119 -3.64 -14.06 -8.59
C CYS A 119 -4.20 -14.92 -7.45
N ASP A 120 -3.33 -15.72 -6.83
CA ASP A 120 -3.65 -16.57 -5.69
C ASP A 120 -3.46 -15.86 -4.34
N PHE A 121 -2.63 -14.82 -4.32
CA PHE A 121 -2.21 -14.13 -3.11
C PHE A 121 -2.32 -12.62 -3.27
N ILE A 122 -2.63 -11.95 -2.17
CA ILE A 122 -2.36 -10.52 -2.01
C ILE A 122 -1.05 -10.35 -1.27
N CYS A 123 -0.27 -9.34 -1.65
CA CYS A 123 0.76 -8.75 -0.81
C CYS A 123 0.52 -7.24 -0.62
N ALA A 124 0.86 -6.73 0.56
CA ALA A 124 0.86 -5.31 0.90
C ALA A 124 2.02 -5.06 1.85
N CYS A 125 2.59 -3.86 1.92
CA CYS A 125 3.61 -3.55 2.91
C CYS A 125 3.20 -2.40 3.82
N THR A 126 3.65 -2.45 5.07
CA THR A 126 3.45 -1.38 6.06
C THR A 126 4.79 -0.88 6.55
N ILE A 127 4.94 0.43 6.73
CA ILE A 127 6.15 0.99 7.33
C ILE A 127 6.38 0.45 8.74
N GLU A 128 7.61 0.06 9.02
CA GLU A 128 8.05 -0.30 10.37
C GLU A 128 8.49 0.97 11.12
N ARG A 129 7.91 1.20 12.29
CA ARG A 129 8.30 2.27 13.20
C ARG A 129 8.62 1.70 14.56
N SER A 130 9.59 2.30 15.24
CA SER A 130 9.81 2.05 16.66
C SER A 130 8.62 2.55 17.48
N ASP A 131 8.25 1.82 18.52
CA ASP A 131 7.21 2.25 19.47
C ASP A 131 7.63 3.51 20.24
N ASP A 132 8.94 3.76 20.36
CA ASP A 132 9.54 4.94 21.03
C ASP A 132 9.82 6.11 20.07
N HIS A 133 9.23 6.10 18.87
CA HIS A 133 9.52 7.16 17.88
C HIS A 133 9.09 8.55 18.40
N PRO A 134 9.94 9.58 18.35
CA PRO A 134 9.70 10.86 19.03
C PRO A 134 8.49 11.65 18.50
N LEU A 135 8.10 11.39 17.25
CA LEU A 135 6.93 12.00 16.61
C LEU A 135 5.63 11.21 16.80
N PHE A 136 5.67 10.02 17.39
CA PHE A 136 4.46 9.30 17.76
C PHE A 136 3.71 10.06 18.87
N ARG A 137 2.40 10.19 18.71
CA ARG A 137 1.47 10.81 19.66
C ARG A 137 0.40 9.81 20.06
N SER A 138 -0.09 9.89 21.29
CA SER A 138 -1.15 8.98 21.79
C SER A 138 -2.46 9.07 20.99
N ALA A 139 -2.71 10.20 20.33
CA ALA A 139 -3.86 10.41 19.46
C ALA A 139 -3.66 9.87 18.03
N ASP A 140 -2.44 9.46 17.66
CA ASP A 140 -2.15 8.96 16.33
C ASP A 140 -2.88 7.64 16.05
N PRO A 141 -3.20 7.38 14.77
CA PRO A 141 -3.78 6.11 14.39
C PRO A 141 -2.85 4.96 14.79
N LYS A 142 -3.44 3.92 15.40
CA LYS A 142 -2.71 2.68 15.69
C LYS A 142 -2.19 2.05 14.38
N PRO A 143 -1.07 1.31 14.43
CA PRO A 143 -0.55 0.58 13.28
C PRO A 143 -1.61 -0.30 12.60
N LEU A 144 -1.52 -0.43 11.27
CA LEU A 144 -2.47 -1.22 10.46
C LEU A 144 -2.44 -2.73 10.75
N HIS A 145 -1.57 -3.19 11.65
CA HIS A 145 -1.39 -4.61 11.97
C HIS A 145 -2.68 -5.29 12.42
N ALA A 146 -3.40 -4.71 13.40
CA ALA A 146 -4.63 -5.32 13.92
C ALA A 146 -5.77 -5.35 12.87
N PRO A 147 -6.04 -4.25 12.14
CA PRO A 147 -6.96 -4.28 11.00
C PRO A 147 -6.59 -5.33 9.95
N LEU A 148 -5.32 -5.39 9.51
CA LEU A 148 -4.87 -6.37 8.52
C LEU A 148 -5.11 -7.81 8.98
N ARG A 149 -4.76 -8.15 10.24
CA ARG A 149 -5.04 -9.47 10.82
C ARG A 149 -6.53 -9.81 10.81
N ARG A 150 -7.39 -8.86 11.19
CA ARG A 150 -8.85 -9.04 11.18
C ARG A 150 -9.39 -9.34 9.78
N HIS A 151 -8.72 -8.86 8.74
CA HIS A 151 -9.07 -9.11 7.34
C HIS A 151 -8.33 -10.31 6.71
N GLY A 152 -7.64 -11.12 7.52
CA GLY A 152 -6.99 -12.36 7.08
C GLY A 152 -5.57 -12.19 6.52
N TYR A 153 -4.97 -11.02 6.70
CA TYR A 153 -3.58 -10.78 6.32
C TYR A 153 -2.63 -11.19 7.45
N ALA A 154 -1.53 -11.85 7.09
CA ALA A 154 -0.47 -12.24 8.01
C ALA A 154 0.86 -11.60 7.59
N PRO A 155 1.68 -11.11 8.53
CA PRO A 155 3.00 -10.60 8.20
C PRO A 155 3.91 -11.76 7.81
N VAL A 156 4.87 -11.49 6.93
CA VAL A 156 5.96 -12.39 6.58
C VAL A 156 7.24 -11.82 7.22
N PRO A 157 7.65 -12.32 8.41
CA PRO A 157 8.64 -11.63 9.25
C PRO A 157 9.97 -11.32 8.58
N ASP A 158 10.39 -12.12 7.59
CA ASP A 158 11.67 -11.98 6.91
C ASP A 158 11.55 -11.38 5.51
N LEU A 159 10.41 -10.79 5.16
CA LEU A 159 10.15 -10.21 3.84
C LEU A 159 9.94 -8.71 3.98
N ARG A 160 10.95 -7.93 3.60
CA ARG A 160 10.96 -6.46 3.66
C ARG A 160 11.40 -5.86 2.34
N CYS A 161 10.84 -4.71 1.97
CA CYS A 161 11.44 -3.82 0.99
C CYS A 161 11.90 -2.52 1.64
N THR A 162 12.80 -1.84 0.92
CA THR A 162 13.18 -0.47 1.24
C THR A 162 12.43 0.49 0.33
N MET A 163 11.94 1.57 0.91
CA MET A 163 11.43 2.73 0.20
C MET A 163 12.17 3.98 0.69
N THR A 164 12.34 4.97 -0.17
CA THR A 164 13.19 6.13 0.12
C THR A 164 12.37 7.40 -0.02
N TRP A 165 12.31 8.21 1.03
CA TRP A 165 11.75 9.56 0.98
C TRP A 165 12.25 10.43 2.12
N ARG A 166 12.18 11.75 1.94
CA ARG A 166 12.41 12.72 3.01
C ARG A 166 11.26 12.74 3.99
N GLU A 167 11.58 12.60 5.27
CA GLU A 167 10.60 12.72 6.35
C GLU A 167 10.41 14.17 6.83
N VAL A 168 9.27 14.46 7.47
CA VAL A 168 8.96 15.79 8.02
C VAL A 168 10.03 16.22 9.02
N GLY A 169 10.62 17.39 8.78
CA GLY A 169 11.68 17.96 9.61
C GLY A 169 13.08 17.44 9.32
N GLN A 170 13.24 16.49 8.39
CA GLN A 170 14.55 15.99 7.97
C GLN A 170 15.10 16.76 6.78
N PRO A 171 16.42 16.95 6.68
CA PRO A 171 17.04 17.73 5.61
C PRO A 171 17.18 16.94 4.29
N ALA A 172 17.11 15.61 4.34
CA ALA A 172 17.38 14.72 3.20
C ALA A 172 16.49 13.47 3.25
N ASP A 173 16.47 12.73 2.15
CA ASP A 173 15.81 11.43 2.05
C ASP A 173 16.48 10.40 2.97
N SER A 174 15.67 9.49 3.52
CA SER A 174 16.12 8.33 4.28
C SER A 174 15.50 7.05 3.74
N ASP A 175 16.20 5.94 3.96
CA ASP A 175 15.71 4.60 3.64
C ASP A 175 14.81 4.09 4.77
N LEU A 176 13.64 3.59 4.38
CA LEU A 176 12.58 3.18 5.30
C LEU A 176 12.21 1.72 5.03
N SER A 177 12.19 0.94 6.11
CA SER A 177 11.86 -0.47 6.07
C SER A 177 10.35 -0.68 6.03
N MET A 178 9.90 -1.48 5.06
CA MET A 178 8.50 -1.83 4.87
C MET A 178 8.34 -3.34 5.04
N LEU A 179 7.54 -3.78 6.00
CA LEU A 179 7.25 -5.19 6.25
C LEU A 179 6.10 -5.68 5.34
N PHE A 180 6.31 -6.79 4.63
CA PHE A 180 5.26 -7.40 3.82
C PHE A 180 4.25 -8.20 4.65
N TRP A 181 3.00 -8.05 4.26
CA TRP A 181 1.82 -8.79 4.69
C TRP A 181 1.25 -9.53 3.51
N THR A 182 0.75 -10.74 3.73
CA THR A 182 0.17 -11.57 2.68
C THR A 182 -1.17 -12.15 3.10
N LYS A 183 -2.03 -12.41 2.13
CA LYS A 183 -3.31 -13.12 2.29
C LYS A 183 -3.47 -14.11 1.14
N THR A 184 -3.91 -15.33 1.45
CA THR A 184 -4.33 -16.31 0.43
C THR A 184 -5.76 -16.05 0.00
N LEU A 185 -6.00 -16.05 -1.30
CA LEU A 185 -7.32 -15.83 -1.91
C LEU A 185 -7.97 -17.14 -2.34
N THR A 186 -7.17 -18.15 -2.68
CA THR A 186 -7.64 -19.44 -3.24
C THR A 186 -7.46 -20.60 -2.27
N GLY A 187 -7.03 -20.34 -1.03
CA GLY A 187 -6.72 -21.37 -0.03
C GLY A 187 -5.41 -22.10 -0.30
N ARG A 188 -4.70 -21.77 -1.39
CA ARG A 188 -3.35 -22.28 -1.65
C ARG A 188 -2.40 -21.81 -0.54
N PRO A 189 -1.47 -22.68 -0.08
CA PRO A 189 -0.41 -22.24 0.82
C PRO A 189 0.55 -21.30 0.09
N LEU A 190 1.19 -20.40 0.83
CA LEU A 190 2.25 -19.55 0.28
C LEU A 190 3.39 -20.43 -0.28
N PRO A 191 4.10 -19.99 -1.32
CA PRO A 191 5.24 -20.72 -1.86
C PRO A 191 6.28 -21.04 -0.77
N GLY A 192 6.83 -22.26 -0.78
CA GLY A 192 7.87 -22.66 0.16
C GLY A 192 7.41 -22.83 1.63
N ARG A 193 6.10 -23.00 1.86
CA ARG A 193 5.55 -23.55 3.11
C ARG A 193 5.09 -24.99 2.92
#